data_AF-A0A922I843-F1
#
_entry.id   AF-A0A922I843-F1
#
_cell.length_a   1.000
_cell.length_b   1.000
_cell.length_c   1.000
_cell.angle_alpha   90.00
_cell.angle_beta   90.00
_cell.angle_gamma   90.00
#
_symmetry.space_group_name_H-M   'P 1'
#
loop_
_entity.id
_entity.type
_entity.pdbx_description
1 polymer ?
#
loop_
_entity_poly.entity_id
_entity_poly.type
_entity_poly.pdbx_seq_one_letter_code
_entity_poly.pdbx_strand_id
1 'polypeptide(L)'
;MYQWYSEQKPFRWPSFSLFSSLFVIVGVVILTNVVISIKSTPSSTTTSSLPVIDGKWQPLLNLNDDTIRQLFMPRLLDLNQVASKWNNVSEACRHDIRHALTDMFDVSPQNRKAWPFQMFDSWSKMPPSGMFRGTITDYGDYDQCLSIIEPIRSQYCLVDFSMPMPKSQPPPNHNFFHKTLGLLPETFPRRNESTIYEHLEKYSSIFYYTYVEMAICMPIVCNQDDLETILKVKQNNSS
;
A
#
# COMPACT_ATOMS: atom_id res chain seq x y z
N MET A 1 -0.49 -4.86 -34.87
CA MET A 1 -0.58 -3.67 -35.74
C MET A 1 -0.65 -2.45 -34.84
N TYR A 2 0.51 -1.93 -34.43
CA TYR A 2 0.59 -0.79 -33.51
C TYR A 2 0.73 0.49 -34.33
N GLN A 3 -0.29 1.34 -34.28
CA GLN A 3 -0.31 2.61 -35.00
C GLN A 3 0.10 3.71 -34.02
N TRP A 4 1.30 4.23 -34.22
CA TRP A 4 1.82 5.42 -33.55
C TRP A 4 1.01 6.65 -33.97
N TYR A 5 0.49 7.40 -33.01
CA TYR A 5 -0.11 8.71 -33.25
C TYR A 5 0.91 9.78 -32.89
N SER A 6 1.59 10.33 -33.91
CA SER A 6 2.51 11.45 -33.76
C SER A 6 1.98 12.65 -34.54
N GLU A 7 1.23 13.55 -33.89
CA GLU A 7 1.08 14.93 -34.37
C GLU A 7 0.92 15.87 -33.17
N GLN A 8 2.01 16.52 -32.76
CA GLN A 8 1.92 17.69 -31.88
C GLN A 8 1.49 18.91 -32.71
N LYS A 9 0.26 19.38 -32.48
CA LYS A 9 -0.17 20.69 -32.96
C LYS A 9 0.39 21.78 -32.02
N PRO A 10 0.98 22.87 -32.53
CA PRO A 10 1.49 23.94 -31.67
C PRO A 10 0.32 24.64 -30.95
N PHE A 11 0.44 24.72 -29.62
CA PHE A 11 -0.49 25.38 -28.72
C PHE A 11 -0.52 26.90 -29.03
N ARG A 12 -1.61 27.37 -29.64
CA ARG A 12 -1.86 28.82 -29.86
C ARG A 12 -2.48 29.41 -28.59
N TRP A 13 -1.79 30.38 -28.00
CA TRP A 13 -2.32 31.21 -26.92
C TRP A 13 -3.60 31.93 -27.36
N PRO A 14 -4.69 31.89 -26.57
CA PRO A 14 -5.85 32.73 -26.82
C PRO A 14 -5.49 34.21 -26.55
N SER A 15 -6.04 35.08 -27.38
CA SER A 15 -5.87 36.53 -27.36
C SER A 15 -6.19 37.17 -26.00
N PHE A 16 -5.38 38.16 -25.64
CA PHE A 16 -5.27 38.89 -24.36
C PHE A 16 -6.53 39.63 -23.82
N SER A 17 -7.74 39.33 -24.30
CA SER A 17 -8.96 40.08 -23.93
C SER A 17 -9.82 39.42 -22.84
N LEU A 18 -9.40 38.29 -22.24
CA LEU A 18 -10.18 37.58 -21.21
C LEU A 18 -9.62 37.69 -19.77
N PHE A 19 -8.60 38.51 -19.54
CA PHE A 19 -8.00 38.68 -18.20
C PHE A 19 -8.67 39.74 -17.32
N SER A 20 -9.63 40.50 -17.84
CA SER A 20 -10.32 41.55 -17.06
C SER A 20 -11.45 41.01 -16.16
N SER A 21 -11.95 39.79 -16.39
CA SER A 21 -13.11 39.26 -15.67
C SER A 21 -12.75 38.36 -14.47
N LEU A 22 -11.49 37.90 -14.38
CA LEU A 22 -11.05 36.98 -13.33
C LEU A 22 -10.71 37.69 -12.00
N PHE A 23 -10.40 38.99 -12.05
CA PHE A 23 -10.05 39.77 -10.85
C PHE A 23 -11.27 40.16 -9.99
N VAL A 24 -12.49 40.11 -10.54
CA VAL A 24 -13.70 40.45 -9.77
C VAL A 24 -14.22 39.26 -8.96
N ILE A 25 -13.98 38.02 -9.39
CA ILE A 25 -14.47 36.82 -8.68
C ILE A 25 -13.56 36.45 -7.50
N VAL A 26 -12.24 36.69 -7.61
CA VAL A 26 -11.31 36.51 -6.47
C VAL A 26 -11.59 37.56 -5.37
N GLY A 27 -12.10 38.74 -5.72
CA GLY A 27 -12.46 39.79 -4.76
C GLY A 27 -13.75 39.51 -3.96
N VAL A 28 -14.66 38.65 -4.44
CA VAL A 28 -15.96 38.40 -3.77
C VAL A 28 -15.94 37.14 -2.89
N VAL A 29 -15.08 36.16 -3.17
CA VAL A 29 -14.98 34.93 -2.34
C VAL A 29 -14.22 35.16 -1.02
N ILE A 30 -13.50 36.27 -0.88
CA ILE A 30 -12.85 36.67 0.38
C ILE A 30 -13.88 37.17 1.43
N LEU A 31 -15.16 37.35 1.07
CA LEU A 31 -16.18 37.88 1.99
C LEU A 31 -17.09 36.83 2.63
N THR A 32 -17.06 35.55 2.22
CA THR A 32 -17.71 34.48 3.00
C THR A 32 -16.71 33.93 4.01
N ASN A 33 -16.71 34.56 5.18
CA ASN A 33 -16.11 34.08 6.42
C ASN A 33 -16.66 32.69 6.79
N VAL A 34 -16.21 31.63 6.11
CA VAL A 34 -16.20 30.28 6.72
C VAL A 34 -15.00 30.27 7.66
N VAL A 35 -15.21 30.84 8.84
CA VAL A 35 -14.34 30.65 9.99
C VAL A 35 -14.47 29.18 10.36
N ILE A 36 -13.50 28.36 9.95
CA ILE A 36 -13.29 27.04 10.54
C ILE A 36 -12.93 27.32 12.00
N SER A 37 -13.88 27.08 12.90
CA SER A 37 -13.73 27.28 14.34
C SER A 37 -12.75 26.25 14.91
N ILE A 38 -11.46 26.57 14.88
CA ILE A 38 -10.46 25.93 15.74
C ILE A 38 -10.77 26.44 17.15
N LYS A 39 -11.18 25.55 18.07
CA LYS A 39 -11.37 25.92 19.48
C LYS A 39 -10.02 26.32 20.08
N SER A 40 -9.82 27.62 20.30
CA SER A 40 -8.83 28.13 21.25
C SER A 40 -9.57 28.80 22.41
N THR A 41 -9.45 28.22 23.60
CA THR A 41 -9.89 28.80 24.89
C THR A 41 -8.88 29.89 25.31
N PRO A 42 -9.27 30.94 26.07
CA PRO A 42 -8.62 32.25 25.99
C PRO A 42 -7.30 32.36 26.78
N SER A 43 -6.43 33.21 26.23
CA SER A 43 -5.22 33.73 26.86
C SER A 43 -5.56 34.64 28.06
N SER A 44 -5.05 34.30 29.24
CA SER A 44 -4.63 35.31 30.22
C SER A 44 -3.16 35.65 29.97
N THR A 45 -2.89 36.94 29.94
CA THR A 45 -1.66 37.59 29.50
C THR A 45 -0.54 37.42 30.52
N THR A 46 0.54 36.70 30.18
CA THR A 46 1.91 37.09 30.55
C THR A 46 2.96 36.34 29.73
N THR A 47 3.84 37.13 29.11
CA THR A 47 5.18 36.78 28.58
C THR A 47 5.29 35.72 27.47
N SER A 48 5.82 36.20 26.34
CA SER A 48 6.31 35.45 25.19
C SER A 48 7.01 34.14 25.53
N SER A 49 6.36 33.04 25.22
CA SER A 49 7.03 31.83 24.75
C SER A 49 6.12 31.18 23.72
N LEU A 50 6.67 30.86 22.55
CA LEU A 50 6.05 29.88 21.66
C LEU A 50 5.64 28.67 22.52
N PRO A 51 4.50 28.00 22.26
CA PRO A 51 4.18 26.79 23.00
C PRO A 51 5.34 25.82 22.80
N VAL A 52 6.11 25.61 23.86
CA VAL A 52 7.12 24.56 23.90
C VAL A 52 6.32 23.27 23.82
N ILE A 53 6.21 22.72 22.62
CA ILE A 53 5.85 21.31 22.48
C ILE A 53 6.94 20.59 23.26
N ASP A 54 6.61 20.08 24.44
CA ASP A 54 7.54 19.29 25.25
C ASP A 54 7.91 18.07 24.40
N GLY A 55 9.04 18.19 23.70
CA GLY A 55 9.49 17.36 22.57
C GLY A 55 9.98 15.99 22.97
N LYS A 56 9.29 15.36 23.93
CA LYS A 56 9.66 14.05 24.44
C LYS A 56 9.15 12.99 23.47
N TRP A 57 10.00 12.65 22.50
CA TRP A 57 9.87 11.47 21.63
C TRP A 57 9.96 10.14 22.41
N GLN A 58 10.05 10.17 23.74
CA GLN A 58 10.18 9.00 24.60
C GLN A 58 9.16 7.89 24.32
N PRO A 59 7.86 8.17 24.06
CA PRO A 59 6.92 7.10 23.69
C PRO A 59 7.25 6.44 22.35
N LEU A 60 7.79 7.20 21.39
CA LEU A 60 8.13 6.73 20.05
C LEU A 60 9.49 6.02 20.00
N LEU A 61 10.43 6.43 20.87
CA LEU A 61 11.72 5.76 21.03
C LEU A 61 11.58 4.39 21.69
N ASN A 62 10.50 4.18 22.46
CA ASN A 62 10.26 2.98 23.25
C ASN A 62 9.12 2.10 22.68
N LEU A 63 8.88 2.15 21.36
CA LEU A 63 7.95 1.22 20.72
C LEU A 63 8.49 -0.22 20.80
N ASN A 64 7.62 -1.14 21.20
CA ASN A 64 7.92 -2.56 21.19
C ASN A 64 8.01 -3.10 19.75
N ASP A 65 8.69 -4.23 19.58
CA ASP A 65 8.92 -4.82 18.26
C ASP A 65 7.62 -5.22 17.58
N ASP A 66 6.60 -5.64 18.32
CA ASP A 66 5.28 -5.99 17.76
C ASP A 66 4.58 -4.79 17.13
N THR A 67 4.65 -3.62 17.76
CA THR A 67 4.09 -2.37 17.21
C THR A 67 4.85 -1.98 15.94
N ILE A 68 6.18 -2.10 15.95
CA ILE A 68 7.00 -1.80 14.78
C ILE A 68 6.67 -2.76 13.63
N ARG A 69 6.47 -4.05 13.93
CA ARG A 69 6.03 -5.04 12.94
C ARG A 69 4.66 -4.68 12.35
N GLN A 70 3.72 -4.23 13.17
CA GLN A 70 2.39 -3.86 12.66
C GLN A 70 2.43 -2.61 11.77
N LEU A 71 3.38 -1.70 12.00
CA LEU A 71 3.48 -0.43 11.28
C LEU A 71 4.27 -0.54 9.98
N PHE A 72 5.43 -1.18 10.00
CA PHE A 72 6.41 -1.08 8.90
C PHE A 72 6.62 -2.39 8.14
N MET A 73 6.26 -3.52 8.74
CA MET A 73 6.51 -4.83 8.12
C MET A 73 5.38 -5.16 7.13
N PRO A 74 5.71 -5.66 5.93
CA PRO A 74 4.70 -6.03 4.96
C PRO A 74 3.90 -7.25 5.46
N ARG A 75 2.57 -7.18 5.37
CA ARG A 75 1.68 -8.26 5.85
C ARG A 75 1.91 -9.61 5.14
N LEU A 76 2.43 -9.56 3.92
CA LEU A 76 2.73 -10.74 3.11
C LEU A 76 4.02 -11.46 3.54
N LEU A 77 4.86 -10.81 4.37
CA LEU A 77 6.12 -11.37 4.82
C LEU A 77 5.95 -12.03 6.20
N ASP A 78 5.87 -13.37 6.22
CA ASP A 78 5.77 -14.14 7.46
C ASP A 78 7.15 -14.40 8.08
N LEU A 79 7.51 -13.60 9.09
CA LEU A 79 8.78 -13.70 9.81
C LEU A 79 8.94 -15.00 10.61
N ASN A 80 7.85 -15.68 10.99
CA ASN A 80 7.95 -16.96 11.69
C ASN A 80 8.45 -18.07 10.76
N GLN A 81 8.28 -17.90 9.45
CA GLN A 81 8.83 -18.79 8.43
C GLN A 81 10.29 -18.48 8.08
N VAL A 82 10.72 -17.22 8.18
CA VAL A 82 12.12 -16.79 7.98
C VAL A 82 13.10 -17.56 8.87
N ALA A 83 12.67 -17.91 10.09
CA ALA A 83 13.47 -18.62 11.08
C ALA A 83 13.48 -20.16 10.91
N SER A 84 12.49 -20.76 10.26
CA SER A 84 12.28 -22.21 10.31
C SER A 84 12.11 -22.94 8.98
N LYS A 85 11.73 -22.28 7.87
CA LYS A 85 11.25 -22.96 6.65
C LYS A 85 11.83 -22.52 5.31
N TRP A 86 12.76 -21.58 5.30
CA TRP A 86 13.39 -21.11 4.06
C TRP A 86 14.60 -21.99 3.69
N ASN A 87 14.45 -23.30 3.56
CA ASN A 87 15.54 -24.15 3.05
C ASN A 87 15.66 -24.08 1.52
N ASN A 88 14.56 -23.71 0.84
CA ASN A 88 14.48 -23.62 -0.61
C ASN A 88 14.68 -22.18 -1.14
N VAL A 89 14.99 -21.23 -0.26
CA VAL A 89 15.38 -19.87 -0.64
C VAL A 89 16.92 -19.81 -0.66
N SER A 90 17.48 -19.14 -1.65
CA SER A 90 18.92 -18.99 -1.84
C SER A 90 19.59 -18.44 -0.58
N GLU A 91 20.79 -18.92 -0.27
CA GLU A 91 21.52 -18.50 0.93
C GLU A 91 21.75 -17.00 0.99
N ALA A 92 22.11 -16.38 -0.14
CA ALA A 92 22.32 -14.94 -0.25
C ALA A 92 21.04 -14.14 0.06
N CYS A 93 19.90 -14.50 -0.53
CA CYS A 93 18.62 -13.82 -0.25
C CYS A 93 18.22 -13.93 1.23
N ARG A 94 18.37 -15.12 1.82
CA ARG A 94 18.09 -15.33 3.25
C ARG A 94 19.00 -14.53 4.15
N HIS A 95 20.28 -14.47 3.81
CA HIS A 95 21.26 -13.70 4.55
C HIS A 95 20.88 -12.21 4.56
N ASP A 96 20.60 -11.62 3.41
CA ASP A 96 20.33 -10.19 3.28
C ASP A 96 19.00 -9.78 3.93
N ILE A 97 17.96 -10.62 3.82
CA ILE A 97 16.70 -10.39 4.52
C ILE A 97 16.90 -10.46 6.04
N ARG A 98 17.71 -11.41 6.55
CA ARG A 98 18.03 -11.48 7.98
C ARG A 98 18.83 -10.28 8.44
N HIS A 99 19.79 -9.82 7.64
CA HIS A 99 20.55 -8.61 7.94
C HIS A 99 19.62 -7.39 8.04
N ALA A 100 18.67 -7.22 7.11
CA ALA A 100 17.66 -6.17 7.18
C ALA A 100 16.83 -6.24 8.48
N LEU A 101 16.41 -7.45 8.87
CA LEU A 101 15.63 -7.66 10.09
C LEU A 101 16.45 -7.39 11.36
N THR A 102 17.73 -7.77 11.38
CA THR A 102 18.64 -7.47 12.48
C THR A 102 18.84 -5.96 12.65
N ASP A 103 19.05 -5.24 11.55
CA ASP A 103 19.20 -3.78 11.56
C ASP A 103 17.89 -3.05 11.94
N MET A 104 16.73 -3.63 11.62
CA MET A 104 15.43 -3.10 11.97
C MET A 104 15.04 -3.33 13.44
N PHE A 105 15.33 -4.53 13.95
CA PHE A 105 14.94 -4.99 15.30
C PHE A 105 16.16 -5.11 16.22
N ASP A 106 17.10 -4.18 16.13
CA ASP A 106 18.23 -4.12 17.07
C ASP A 106 17.71 -4.06 18.51
N VAL A 107 18.39 -4.79 19.40
CA VAL A 107 18.06 -4.87 20.84
C VAL A 107 18.02 -3.49 21.49
N SER A 108 18.82 -2.56 20.97
CA SER A 108 18.87 -1.17 21.38
C SER A 108 18.07 -0.31 20.39
N PRO A 109 16.89 0.21 20.77
CA PRO A 109 16.03 0.99 19.85
C PRO A 109 16.72 2.15 19.14
N GLN A 110 17.70 2.78 19.78
CA GLN A 110 18.50 3.88 19.24
C GLN A 110 19.50 3.46 18.15
N ASN A 111 19.78 2.15 18.01
CA ASN A 111 20.70 1.62 17.01
C ASN A 111 20.00 1.13 15.75
N ARG A 112 18.66 1.03 15.78
CA ARG A 112 17.84 0.62 14.63
C ARG A 112 18.16 1.51 13.43
N LYS A 113 18.44 0.90 12.28
CA LYS A 113 18.82 1.62 11.06
C LYS A 113 17.58 2.04 10.30
N ALA A 114 17.65 3.14 9.55
CA ALA A 114 16.52 3.65 8.78
C ALA A 114 16.29 2.86 7.47
N TRP A 115 17.35 2.36 6.84
CA TRP A 115 17.28 1.69 5.53
C TRP A 115 16.34 0.47 5.47
N PRO A 116 16.23 -0.44 6.47
CA PRO A 116 15.30 -1.55 6.37
C PRO A 116 13.85 -1.09 6.55
N PHE A 117 13.62 0.00 7.31
CA PHE A 117 12.30 0.62 7.37
C PHE A 117 11.92 1.19 6.02
N GLN A 118 12.82 1.89 5.34
CA GLN A 118 12.59 2.37 3.98
C GLN A 118 12.31 1.21 3.02
N MET A 119 13.10 0.13 3.09
CA MET A 119 12.90 -1.04 2.25
C MET A 119 11.52 -1.67 2.44
N PHE A 120 11.09 -1.89 3.68
CA PHE A 120 9.81 -2.54 3.97
C PHE A 120 8.61 -1.61 3.81
N ASP A 121 8.75 -0.32 4.12
CA ASP A 121 7.72 0.70 3.92
C ASP A 121 7.48 1.01 2.42
N SER A 122 8.46 0.73 1.56
CA SER A 122 8.28 0.81 0.10
C SER A 122 7.36 -0.26 -0.48
N TRP A 123 6.97 -1.28 0.29
CA TRP A 123 6.06 -2.30 -0.19
C TRP A 123 4.65 -1.74 -0.41
N SER A 124 3.95 -2.39 -1.33
CA SER A 124 2.54 -2.11 -1.56
C SER A 124 1.68 -2.47 -0.35
N LYS A 125 0.61 -1.71 -0.15
CA LYS A 125 -0.33 -1.95 0.94
C LYS A 125 -1.30 -3.05 0.56
N MET A 126 -1.48 -4.02 1.45
CA MET A 126 -2.49 -5.07 1.28
C MET A 126 -3.57 -4.95 2.37
N PRO A 127 -4.84 -4.75 2.00
CA PRO A 127 -5.36 -4.53 0.65
C PRO A 127 -5.06 -3.12 0.07
N PRO A 128 -5.06 -2.96 -1.27
CA PRO A 128 -4.90 -1.64 -1.91
C PRO A 128 -5.95 -0.63 -1.47
N SER A 129 -5.56 0.64 -1.44
CA SER A 129 -6.47 1.76 -1.16
C SER A 129 -7.58 1.81 -2.21
N GLY A 130 -8.84 1.74 -1.75
CA GLY A 130 -9.99 1.75 -2.65
C GLY A 130 -10.35 0.39 -3.26
N MET A 131 -9.80 -0.72 -2.77
CA MET A 131 -10.12 -2.07 -3.27
C MET A 131 -11.63 -2.37 -3.33
N PHE A 132 -12.41 -1.93 -2.34
CA PHE A 132 -13.87 -2.11 -2.34
C PHE A 132 -14.63 -1.27 -3.39
N ARG A 133 -13.92 -0.38 -4.08
CA ARG A 133 -14.39 0.38 -5.25
C ARG A 133 -13.75 -0.09 -6.57
N GLY A 134 -12.93 -1.14 -6.54
CA GLY A 134 -12.35 -1.76 -7.73
C GLY A 134 -10.85 -1.52 -7.93
N THR A 135 -10.14 -0.88 -6.99
CA THR A 135 -8.68 -0.79 -7.08
C THR A 135 -8.04 -2.17 -6.86
N ILE A 136 -7.37 -2.69 -7.88
CA ILE A 136 -6.68 -3.98 -7.84
C ILE A 136 -5.16 -3.85 -7.96
N THR A 137 -4.65 -2.62 -8.01
CA THR A 137 -3.22 -2.34 -8.19
C THR A 137 -2.73 -1.46 -7.04
N ASP A 138 -1.56 -1.77 -6.49
CA ASP A 138 -0.78 -0.87 -5.66
C ASP A 138 0.69 -1.07 -6.01
N TYR A 139 1.41 0.00 -6.34
CA TYR A 139 2.78 -0.08 -6.83
C TYR A 139 3.83 0.26 -5.76
N GLY A 140 3.40 0.48 -4.52
CA GLY A 140 4.30 0.87 -3.44
C GLY A 140 5.06 2.16 -3.76
N ASP A 141 6.22 2.33 -3.14
CA ASP A 141 7.12 3.45 -3.41
C ASP A 141 8.36 2.97 -4.19
N TYR A 142 8.29 3.14 -5.52
CA TYR A 142 9.34 2.75 -6.46
C TYR A 142 10.67 3.47 -6.19
N ASP A 143 10.62 4.80 -6.02
CA ASP A 143 11.81 5.63 -5.87
C ASP A 143 12.49 5.36 -4.53
N GLN A 144 11.71 5.25 -3.44
CA GLN A 144 12.23 4.90 -2.12
C GLN A 144 12.89 3.52 -2.15
N CYS A 145 12.28 2.53 -2.82
CA CYS A 145 12.88 1.21 -2.94
C CYS A 145 14.25 1.30 -3.61
N LEU A 146 14.34 1.89 -4.79
CA LEU A 146 15.59 1.94 -5.56
C LEU A 146 16.65 2.90 -5.02
N SER A 147 16.28 3.79 -4.09
CA SER A 147 17.23 4.68 -3.42
C SER A 147 18.19 3.94 -2.47
N ILE A 148 17.87 2.70 -2.09
CA ILE A 148 18.62 1.91 -1.11
C ILE A 148 19.76 1.18 -1.84
N ILE A 149 20.97 1.73 -1.71
CA ILE A 149 22.18 1.21 -2.35
C ILE A 149 23.08 0.48 -1.33
N GLU A 150 23.04 0.91 -0.05
CA GLU A 150 23.88 0.42 1.04
C GLU A 150 23.02 0.25 2.31
N PRO A 151 23.35 -0.72 3.19
CA PRO A 151 24.39 -1.74 3.06
C PRO A 151 24.02 -2.91 2.13
N ILE A 152 22.73 -3.01 1.78
CA ILE A 152 22.19 -4.02 0.86
C ILE A 152 21.47 -3.29 -0.24
N ARG A 153 21.94 -3.46 -1.47
CA ARG A 153 21.27 -2.91 -2.64
C ARG A 153 19.93 -3.60 -2.83
N SER A 154 18.87 -2.81 -2.94
CA SER A 154 17.52 -3.30 -3.18
C SER A 154 17.23 -3.48 -4.67
N GLN A 155 16.11 -4.14 -4.96
CA GLN A 155 15.44 -4.21 -6.24
C GLN A 155 13.93 -4.09 -6.05
N TYR A 156 13.29 -3.49 -7.06
CA TYR A 156 11.85 -3.34 -7.15
C TYR A 156 11.26 -4.49 -7.96
N CYS A 157 10.31 -5.22 -7.39
CA CYS A 157 9.68 -6.38 -8.03
C CYS A 157 8.17 -6.18 -8.14
N LEU A 158 7.61 -6.43 -9.32
CA LEU A 158 6.17 -6.52 -9.53
C LEU A 158 5.72 -7.97 -9.32
N VAL A 159 4.58 -8.14 -8.65
CA VAL A 159 4.03 -9.43 -8.25
C VAL A 159 2.54 -9.45 -8.56
N ASP A 160 2.12 -10.51 -9.25
CA ASP A 160 0.73 -10.74 -9.60
C ASP A 160 0.10 -11.74 -8.62
N PHE A 161 -0.81 -11.26 -7.78
CA PHE A 161 -1.53 -12.10 -6.84
C PHE A 161 -2.86 -12.57 -7.42
N SER A 162 -3.01 -13.89 -7.62
CA SER A 162 -4.29 -14.50 -7.95
C SER A 162 -5.13 -14.71 -6.69
N MET A 163 -6.35 -14.16 -6.66
CA MET A 163 -7.30 -14.48 -5.59
C MET A 163 -7.75 -15.95 -5.71
N PRO A 164 -7.82 -16.72 -4.61
CA PRO A 164 -8.42 -18.05 -4.63
C PRO A 164 -9.89 -17.97 -5.02
N MET A 165 -10.19 -18.27 -6.28
CA MET A 165 -11.54 -18.39 -6.80
C MET A 165 -11.91 -19.87 -6.99
N PRO A 166 -13.17 -20.26 -6.76
CA PRO A 166 -13.64 -21.61 -7.08
C PRO A 166 -13.29 -21.98 -8.52
N LYS A 167 -12.76 -23.20 -8.71
CA LYS A 167 -12.28 -23.65 -10.03
C LYS A 167 -13.38 -23.82 -11.07
N SER A 168 -14.63 -24.00 -10.64
CA SER A 168 -15.78 -24.12 -11.52
C SER A 168 -15.82 -22.90 -12.43
N GLN A 169 -15.54 -23.12 -13.72
CA GLN A 169 -15.52 -22.04 -14.69
C GLN A 169 -16.87 -21.34 -14.64
N PRO A 170 -16.88 -20.01 -14.54
CA PRO A 170 -18.13 -19.30 -14.51
C PRO A 170 -18.85 -19.53 -15.86
N PRO A 171 -20.19 -19.39 -15.90
CA PRO A 171 -20.99 -19.73 -17.08
C PRO A 171 -20.44 -19.10 -18.38
N PRO A 172 -20.71 -19.65 -19.57
CA PRO A 172 -20.15 -19.16 -20.84
C PRO A 172 -20.37 -17.67 -21.11
N ASN A 173 -21.43 -17.09 -20.54
CA ASN A 173 -21.76 -15.67 -20.67
C ASN A 173 -21.18 -14.80 -19.53
N HIS A 174 -20.39 -15.36 -18.63
CA HIS A 174 -19.79 -14.63 -17.52
C HIS A 174 -18.67 -13.71 -18.01
N ASN A 175 -18.52 -12.56 -17.36
CA ASN A 175 -17.53 -11.54 -17.71
C ASN A 175 -17.15 -10.75 -16.46
N PHE A 176 -16.18 -9.86 -16.61
CA PHE A 176 -15.64 -9.03 -15.53
C PHE A 176 -16.69 -8.24 -14.73
N PHE A 177 -17.77 -7.78 -15.37
CA PHE A 177 -18.79 -6.91 -14.77
C PHE A 177 -19.99 -7.69 -14.21
N HIS A 178 -20.02 -9.01 -14.38
CA HIS A 178 -21.10 -9.81 -13.83
C HIS A 178 -21.09 -9.79 -12.31
N LYS A 179 -22.27 -9.83 -11.71
CA LYS A 179 -22.38 -10.02 -10.27
C LYS A 179 -22.39 -11.49 -9.96
N THR A 180 -21.47 -11.96 -9.12
CA THR A 180 -21.50 -13.36 -8.67
C THR A 180 -22.48 -13.50 -7.51
N LEU A 181 -23.19 -14.62 -7.47
CA LEU A 181 -24.07 -15.02 -6.37
C LEU A 181 -23.89 -16.53 -6.15
N GLY A 182 -24.02 -16.99 -4.91
CA GLY A 182 -23.93 -18.40 -4.55
C GLY A 182 -22.50 -18.91 -4.33
N LEU A 183 -21.53 -18.03 -4.11
CA LEU A 183 -20.20 -18.40 -3.60
C LEU A 183 -20.20 -18.56 -2.08
N LEU A 184 -21.09 -17.86 -1.37
CA LEU A 184 -21.22 -18.03 0.08
C LEU A 184 -21.96 -19.33 0.41
N PRO A 185 -21.53 -20.06 1.47
CA PRO A 185 -22.24 -21.26 1.93
C PRO A 185 -23.71 -20.97 2.25
N GLU A 186 -24.60 -21.93 2.01
CA GLU A 186 -26.04 -21.78 2.33
C GLU A 186 -26.29 -21.48 3.82
N THR A 187 -25.38 -21.95 4.69
CA THR A 187 -25.39 -21.72 6.14
C THR A 187 -24.93 -20.32 6.54
N PHE A 188 -24.48 -19.50 5.59
CA PHE A 188 -24.02 -18.14 5.87
C PHE A 188 -25.19 -17.25 6.33
N PRO A 189 -25.09 -16.61 7.51
CA PRO A 189 -26.19 -15.82 8.06
C PRO A 189 -26.38 -14.52 7.28
N ARG A 190 -27.37 -14.52 6.39
CA ARG A 190 -27.79 -13.32 5.64
C ARG A 190 -28.55 -12.38 6.59
N ARG A 191 -28.02 -11.16 6.73
CA ARG A 191 -28.63 -10.09 7.55
C ARG A 191 -29.24 -9.03 6.64
N ASN A 192 -30.04 -8.14 7.21
CA ASN A 192 -30.67 -7.04 6.46
C ASN A 192 -29.64 -6.04 5.90
N GLU A 193 -28.46 -5.95 6.52
CA GLU A 193 -27.33 -5.15 6.05
C GLU A 193 -26.32 -6.04 5.32
N SER A 194 -25.83 -5.59 4.17
CA SER A 194 -24.82 -6.32 3.41
C SER A 194 -23.51 -6.40 4.19
N THR A 195 -23.10 -7.61 4.53
CA THR A 195 -21.79 -7.91 5.10
C THR A 195 -20.68 -7.70 4.08
N ILE A 196 -19.44 -7.63 4.57
CA ILE A 196 -18.27 -7.54 3.71
C ILE A 196 -18.15 -8.73 2.75
N TYR A 197 -18.59 -9.92 3.18
CA TYR A 197 -18.54 -11.14 2.39
C TYR A 197 -19.57 -11.13 1.26
N GLU A 198 -20.78 -10.62 1.51
CA GLU A 198 -21.80 -10.44 0.46
C GLU A 198 -21.36 -9.38 -0.56
N HIS A 199 -20.66 -8.33 -0.12
CA HIS A 199 -20.06 -7.35 -1.05
C HIS A 199 -18.96 -7.99 -1.90
N LEU A 200 -18.06 -8.76 -1.29
CA LEU A 200 -16.99 -9.45 -2.01
C LEU A 200 -17.54 -10.49 -2.99
N GLU A 201 -18.51 -11.32 -2.59
CA GLU A 201 -19.21 -12.27 -3.47
C GLU A 201 -19.75 -11.55 -4.70
N LYS A 202 -20.52 -10.48 -4.49
CA LYS A 202 -21.16 -9.72 -5.56
C LYS A 202 -20.20 -9.17 -6.60
N TYR A 203 -18.98 -8.79 -6.22
CA TYR A 203 -17.98 -8.23 -7.14
C TYR A 203 -16.84 -9.18 -7.48
N SER A 204 -16.89 -10.43 -7.00
CA SER A 204 -15.80 -11.39 -7.14
C SER A 204 -15.51 -11.83 -8.59
N SER A 205 -16.41 -11.55 -9.54
CA SER A 205 -16.20 -11.83 -10.96
C SER A 205 -14.88 -11.27 -11.50
N ILE A 206 -14.45 -10.11 -11.00
CA ILE A 206 -13.18 -9.47 -11.33
C ILE A 206 -12.01 -10.44 -11.17
N PHE A 207 -12.00 -11.21 -10.08
CA PHE A 207 -10.90 -12.09 -9.69
C PHE A 207 -10.75 -13.34 -10.56
N TYR A 208 -11.70 -13.63 -11.46
CA TYR A 208 -11.53 -14.68 -12.48
C TYR A 208 -10.73 -14.20 -13.69
N TYR A 209 -10.62 -12.89 -13.91
CA TYR A 209 -10.04 -12.31 -15.13
C TYR A 209 -8.83 -11.42 -14.88
N THR A 210 -8.54 -11.09 -13.63
CA THR A 210 -7.43 -10.19 -13.27
C THR A 210 -6.66 -10.67 -12.06
N TYR A 211 -5.41 -10.26 -12.00
CA TYR A 211 -4.57 -10.36 -10.82
C TYR A 211 -4.66 -9.07 -10.00
N VAL A 212 -4.36 -9.18 -8.71
CA VAL A 212 -4.03 -8.02 -7.88
C VAL A 212 -2.55 -7.75 -8.09
N GLU A 213 -2.24 -6.66 -8.78
CA GLU A 213 -0.86 -6.28 -9.11
C GLU A 213 -0.27 -5.49 -7.94
N MET A 214 0.84 -5.98 -7.40
CA MET A 214 1.50 -5.39 -6.24
C MET A 214 2.99 -5.26 -6.48
N ALA A 215 3.60 -4.21 -5.94
CA ALA A 215 5.05 -4.12 -5.87
C ALA A 215 5.60 -4.47 -4.49
N ILE A 216 6.77 -5.12 -4.49
CA ILE A 216 7.56 -5.40 -3.29
C ILE A 216 8.99 -4.91 -3.49
N CYS A 217 9.66 -4.63 -2.37
CA CYS A 217 11.06 -4.20 -2.36
C CYS A 217 11.92 -5.23 -1.64
N MET A 218 12.89 -5.82 -2.35
CA MET A 218 13.67 -6.96 -1.87
C MET A 218 15.17 -6.73 -2.10
N PRO A 219 16.08 -7.43 -1.40
CA PRO A 219 17.50 -7.42 -1.75
C PRO A 219 17.73 -7.86 -3.20
N ILE A 220 18.68 -7.23 -3.90
CA ILE A 220 18.98 -7.52 -5.31
C ILE A 220 19.44 -8.97 -5.55
N VAL A 221 19.93 -9.63 -4.51
CA VAL A 221 20.39 -11.03 -4.55
C VAL A 221 19.23 -12.03 -4.56
N CYS A 222 18.00 -11.62 -4.24
CA CYS A 222 16.82 -12.48 -4.29
C CYS A 222 16.37 -12.68 -5.74
N ASN A 223 16.23 -13.92 -6.18
CA ASN A 223 15.73 -14.22 -7.54
C ASN A 223 14.22 -14.53 -7.54
N GLN A 224 13.64 -14.76 -8.72
CA GLN A 224 12.21 -15.06 -8.84
C GLN A 224 11.78 -16.29 -8.01
N ASP A 225 12.56 -17.38 -8.02
CA ASP A 225 12.23 -18.61 -7.27
C ASP A 225 12.21 -18.37 -5.74
N ASP A 226 13.11 -17.52 -5.27
CA ASP A 226 13.15 -17.06 -3.88
C ASP A 226 11.87 -16.32 -3.54
N LEU A 227 11.47 -15.34 -4.37
CA LEU A 227 10.28 -14.53 -4.16
C LEU A 227 9.01 -15.38 -4.21
N GLU A 228 8.88 -16.28 -5.18
CA GLU A 228 7.77 -17.23 -5.24
C GLU A 228 7.71 -18.11 -4.00
N THR A 229 8.85 -18.53 -3.45
CA THR A 229 8.90 -19.33 -2.23
C THR A 229 8.52 -18.53 -1.00
N ILE A 230 8.95 -17.27 -0.90
CA ILE A 230 8.66 -16.36 0.20
C ILE A 230 7.18 -15.94 0.20
N LEU A 231 6.63 -15.64 -0.98
CA LEU A 231 5.28 -15.12 -1.17
C LEU A 231 4.23 -16.22 -1.33
N LYS A 232 4.63 -17.51 -1.33
CA LYS A 232 3.71 -18.65 -1.35
C LYS A 232 2.83 -18.62 -0.11
N VAL A 233 1.70 -17.94 -0.24
CA VAL A 233 0.57 -18.10 0.66
C VAL A 233 0.08 -19.52 0.46
N LYS A 234 0.27 -20.39 1.47
CA LYS A 234 -0.39 -21.69 1.47
C LYS A 234 -1.90 -21.46 1.45
N GLN A 235 -2.47 -21.50 0.27
CA GLN A 235 -3.86 -21.86 0.10
C GLN A 235 -3.91 -23.33 0.48
N ASN A 236 -4.29 -23.61 1.73
CA ASN A 236 -4.65 -24.98 2.09
C ASN A 236 -5.77 -25.35 1.11
N ASN A 237 -5.48 -26.33 0.25
CA ASN A 237 -6.45 -26.92 -0.65
C ASN A 237 -7.69 -27.30 0.17
N SER A 238 -8.75 -26.50 0.07
CA SER A 238 -10.09 -26.92 0.44
C SER A 238 -10.53 -27.85 -0.67
N SER A 239 -10.46 -29.15 -0.36
CA SER A 239 -11.13 -30.24 -1.06
C SER A 239 -12.61 -29.94 -1.28
#